data_AF-A0A0B8P9Y4-F1
#
_entry.id   AF-A0A0B8P9Y4-F1
#
_cell.length_a   1.000
_cell.length_b   1.000
_cell.length_c   1.000
_cell.angle_alpha   90.00
_cell.angle_beta   90.00
_cell.angle_gamma   90.00
#
_symmetry.space_group_name_H-M   'P 1'
#
loop_
_entity.id
_entity.type
_entity.pdbx_description
1 polymer ?
#
loop_
_entity_poly.entity_id
_entity_poly.type
_entity_poly.pdbx_seq_one_letter_code
_entity_poly.pdbx_strand_id
1 'polypeptide(L)'
;MPGLIDGHAHIMINYNFGDIEHNKDLTDISINSVKVAERFLDDGFTTVRDMGGPAFGLAREIEAGNVKGPRIYPSGGFISQTSGHGDFRDRADAGFTSQQPGDLSNFERMGIGNVADGVPEVLRATRLNLRNGASQIKIMAGGGGSSRFDPIDTTQYSVEETCAIVEAAKDWNTYVAAHTFNDRSVNRLLDCGVKTFEHGFFINDDTMKRISKEAVMWFLRCGVYLQT
;
A
#
# COMPACT_ATOMS: atom_id res chain seq x y z
N MET A 1 -19.81 -2.06 22.39
CA MET A 1 -19.13 -3.01 21.47
C MET A 1 -17.63 -2.75 21.55
N PRO A 2 -16.74 -3.68 21.17
CA PRO A 2 -15.32 -3.38 20.95
C PRO A 2 -15.15 -2.26 19.92
N GLY A 3 -14.02 -1.55 19.96
CA GLY A 3 -13.70 -0.54 18.95
C GLY A 3 -13.48 -1.17 17.57
N LEU A 4 -13.83 -0.43 16.51
CA LEU A 4 -13.76 -0.91 15.14
C LEU A 4 -12.30 -0.93 14.64
N ILE A 5 -12.05 -1.80 13.66
CA ILE A 5 -10.75 -1.93 12.99
C ILE A 5 -10.96 -1.68 11.49
N ASP A 6 -10.25 -0.70 10.93
CA ASP A 6 -10.17 -0.53 9.48
C ASP A 6 -8.96 -1.33 8.95
N GLY A 7 -9.24 -2.34 8.14
CA GLY A 7 -8.21 -3.21 7.55
C GLY A 7 -7.48 -2.60 6.35
N HIS A 8 -7.94 -1.47 5.81
CA HIS A 8 -7.31 -0.82 4.66
C HIS A 8 -7.51 0.69 4.75
N ALA A 9 -6.66 1.34 5.54
CA ALA A 9 -6.64 2.78 5.66
C ALA A 9 -5.49 3.40 4.86
N HIS A 10 -5.68 4.66 4.49
CA HIS A 10 -4.62 5.56 4.05
C HIS A 10 -4.71 6.81 4.91
N ILE A 11 -4.03 6.79 6.05
CA ILE A 11 -4.21 7.84 7.06
C ILE A 11 -3.40 9.09 6.73
N MET A 12 -2.22 8.92 6.14
CA MET A 12 -1.34 10.03 5.73
C MET A 12 -1.79 10.64 4.41
N ILE A 13 -2.24 9.81 3.47
CA ILE A 13 -2.54 10.22 2.10
C ILE A 13 -4.05 10.38 1.86
N ASN A 14 -4.76 10.92 2.85
CA ASN A 14 -6.20 11.21 2.76
C ASN A 14 -6.45 12.51 1.95
N TYR A 15 -6.04 12.49 0.68
CA TYR A 15 -6.18 13.55 -0.32
C TYR A 15 -6.41 12.93 -1.70
N ASN A 16 -6.74 13.77 -2.69
CA ASN A 16 -6.61 13.36 -4.07
C ASN A 16 -5.14 13.06 -4.40
N PHE A 17 -4.85 11.89 -4.98
CA PHE A 17 -3.46 11.47 -5.24
C PHE A 17 -2.74 12.37 -6.24
N GLY A 18 -3.43 12.94 -7.24
CA GLY A 18 -2.83 13.93 -8.13
C GLY A 18 -2.48 15.23 -7.41
N ASP A 19 -3.28 15.64 -6.42
CA ASP A 19 -2.95 16.81 -5.60
C ASP A 19 -1.75 16.54 -4.68
N ILE A 20 -1.62 15.31 -4.15
CA ILE A 20 -0.42 14.89 -3.42
C ILE A 20 0.80 14.96 -4.35
N GLU A 21 0.70 14.43 -5.57
CA GLU A 21 1.83 14.37 -6.49
C GLU A 21 2.31 15.77 -6.90
N HIS A 22 1.40 16.72 -7.12
CA HIS A 22 1.75 18.00 -7.74
C HIS A 22 1.79 19.21 -6.79
N ASN A 23 1.07 19.17 -5.66
CA ASN A 23 0.79 20.39 -4.86
C ASN A 23 0.92 20.20 -3.34
N LYS A 24 1.53 19.11 -2.86
CA LYS A 24 1.68 18.86 -1.42
C LYS A 24 3.10 18.49 -1.07
N ASP A 25 3.52 18.86 0.14
CA ASP A 25 4.72 18.32 0.76
C ASP A 25 4.38 17.41 1.97
N LEU A 26 5.43 16.86 2.58
CA LEU A 26 5.29 15.98 3.74
C LEU A 26 4.62 16.69 4.93
N THR A 27 4.84 17.99 5.08
CA THR A 27 4.26 18.79 6.17
C THR A 27 2.75 18.93 5.98
N ASP A 28 2.30 19.24 4.76
CA ASP A 28 0.88 19.35 4.43
C ASP A 28 0.12 18.07 4.78
N ILE A 29 0.61 16.93 4.30
CA ILE A 29 -0.03 15.63 4.55
C ILE A 29 0.05 15.21 6.02
N SER A 30 1.12 15.59 6.73
CA SER A 30 1.27 15.30 8.17
C SER A 30 0.31 16.12 9.03
N ILE A 31 0.07 17.40 8.70
CA ILE A 31 -0.90 18.22 9.43
C ILE A 31 -2.32 17.69 9.20
N ASN A 32 -2.64 17.30 7.97
CA ASN A 32 -3.95 16.73 7.66
C ASN A 32 -4.19 15.38 8.36
N SER A 33 -3.16 14.53 8.43
CA SER A 33 -3.30 13.18 8.99
C SER A 33 -3.67 13.19 10.48
N VAL A 34 -3.30 14.23 11.24
CA VAL A 34 -3.76 14.42 12.62
C VAL A 34 -5.28 14.58 12.69
N LYS A 35 -5.87 15.38 11.78
CA LYS A 35 -7.32 15.55 11.70
C LYS A 35 -8.02 14.26 11.26
N VAL A 36 -7.42 13.55 10.31
CA VAL A 36 -7.93 12.25 9.83
C VAL A 36 -7.89 11.21 10.95
N ALA A 37 -6.82 11.18 11.74
CA ALA A 37 -6.67 10.28 12.88
C ALA A 37 -7.74 10.52 13.94
N GLU A 38 -8.06 11.77 14.25
CA GLU A 38 -9.16 12.09 15.16
C GLU A 38 -10.52 11.65 14.61
N ARG A 39 -10.78 11.88 13.31
CA ARG A 39 -12.03 11.44 12.66
C ARG A 39 -12.22 9.93 12.71
N PHE A 40 -11.17 9.13 12.54
CA PHE A 40 -11.27 7.67 12.71
C PHE A 40 -11.82 7.30 14.10
N LEU A 41 -11.38 7.98 15.17
CA LEU A 41 -11.90 7.74 16.50
C LEU A 41 -13.35 8.18 16.66
N ASP A 42 -13.71 9.33 16.09
CA ASP A 42 -15.09 9.84 16.11
C ASP A 42 -16.06 8.89 15.38
N ASP A 43 -15.58 8.22 14.33
CA ASP A 43 -16.30 7.16 13.59
C ASP A 43 -16.25 5.79 14.31
N GLY A 44 -15.59 5.70 15.47
CA GLY A 44 -15.51 4.48 16.30
C GLY A 44 -14.39 3.51 15.94
N PHE A 45 -13.50 3.86 15.00
CA PHE A 45 -12.31 3.09 14.67
C PHE A 45 -11.20 3.36 15.65
N THR A 46 -10.86 2.36 16.47
CA THR A 46 -9.77 2.44 17.45
C THR A 46 -8.46 1.88 16.92
N THR A 47 -8.48 1.26 15.73
CA THR A 47 -7.30 0.67 15.10
C THR A 47 -7.42 0.74 13.59
N VAL A 48 -6.32 1.06 12.92
CA VAL A 48 -6.22 1.10 11.46
C VAL A 48 -4.99 0.35 10.99
N ARG A 49 -5.13 -0.36 9.88
CA ARG A 49 -4.02 -0.96 9.14
C ARG A 49 -3.71 -0.06 7.95
N ASP A 50 -2.65 0.72 8.06
CA ASP A 50 -2.25 1.68 7.04
C ASP A 50 -1.55 0.97 5.88
N MET A 51 -2.12 1.09 4.68
CA MET A 51 -1.71 0.42 3.44
C MET A 51 -0.94 1.36 2.50
N GLY A 52 -0.36 2.44 3.01
CA GLY A 52 0.39 3.40 2.21
C GLY A 52 0.78 4.59 3.07
N GLY A 53 2.04 4.63 3.47
CA GLY A 53 2.55 5.52 4.49
C GLY A 53 2.74 6.98 4.04
N PRO A 54 3.69 7.72 4.64
CA PRO A 54 4.68 7.31 5.65
C PRO A 54 4.14 7.44 7.10
N ALA A 55 3.21 6.57 7.52
CA ALA A 55 2.52 6.71 8.80
C ALA A 55 3.36 6.44 10.07
N PHE A 56 4.65 6.09 9.94
CA PHE A 56 5.52 5.74 11.08
C PHE A 56 5.62 6.86 12.13
N GLY A 57 5.75 8.12 11.70
CA GLY A 57 5.83 9.25 12.62
C GLY A 57 4.53 9.43 13.40
N LEU A 58 3.41 9.48 12.67
CA LEU A 58 2.07 9.58 13.26
C LEU A 58 1.79 8.44 14.25
N ALA A 59 2.16 7.20 13.89
CA ALA A 59 1.98 6.05 14.76
C ALA A 59 2.72 6.21 16.09
N ARG A 60 3.99 6.65 16.07
CA ARG A 60 4.77 6.90 17.29
C ARG A 60 4.19 8.03 18.14
N GLU A 61 3.74 9.12 17.52
CA GLU A 61 3.17 10.26 18.26
C GLU A 61 1.81 9.92 18.89
N ILE A 62 1.01 9.06 18.24
CA ILE A 62 -0.22 8.53 18.84
C ILE A 62 0.10 7.59 20.00
N GLU A 63 1.07 6.68 19.83
CA GLU A 63 1.49 5.76 20.90
C GLU A 63 2.06 6.51 22.12
N ALA A 64 2.78 7.61 21.89
CA ALA A 64 3.29 8.49 22.94
C ALA A 64 2.20 9.34 23.62
N GLY A 65 0.98 9.39 23.06
CA GLY A 65 -0.12 10.21 23.57
C GLY A 65 -0.04 11.70 23.18
N ASN A 66 0.86 12.07 22.28
CA ASN A 66 1.01 13.45 21.80
C ASN A 66 -0.05 13.82 20.75
N VAL A 67 -0.56 12.82 20.02
CA VAL A 67 -1.63 12.97 19.03
C VAL A 67 -2.78 12.04 19.38
N LYS A 68 -4.01 12.57 19.34
CA LYS A 68 -5.22 11.75 19.48
C LYS A 68 -5.48 11.00 18.17
N GLY A 69 -5.51 9.66 18.22
CA GLY A 69 -5.78 8.84 17.04
C GLY A 69 -5.88 7.35 17.35
N PRO A 70 -6.28 6.52 16.36
CA PRO A 70 -6.33 5.06 16.51
C PRO A 70 -4.92 4.47 16.58
N ARG A 71 -4.80 3.24 17.10
CA ARG A 71 -3.59 2.44 16.94
C ARG A 71 -3.34 2.21 15.44
N ILE A 72 -2.14 2.50 14.98
CA ILE A 72 -1.75 2.32 13.57
C ILE A 72 -0.86 1.09 13.43
N TYR A 73 -1.19 0.22 12.48
CA TYR A 73 -0.33 -0.85 11.96
C TYR A 73 0.21 -0.42 10.59
N PRO A 74 1.40 0.21 10.52
CA PRO A 74 1.90 0.85 9.30
C PRO A 74 2.54 -0.15 8.33
N SER A 75 2.25 -0.01 7.03
CA SER A 75 3.00 -0.72 5.98
C SER A 75 4.32 -0.07 5.58
N GLY A 76 4.46 1.23 5.85
CA GLY A 76 5.48 2.04 5.21
C GLY A 76 5.11 2.39 3.77
N GLY A 77 6.12 2.66 2.95
CA GLY A 77 5.89 2.98 1.54
C GLY A 77 5.42 1.74 0.79
N PHE A 78 4.31 1.81 0.05
CA PHE A 78 3.91 0.67 -0.78
C PHE A 78 4.94 0.41 -1.88
N ILE A 79 5.14 -0.87 -2.23
CA ILE A 79 6.13 -1.30 -3.21
C ILE A 79 5.40 -1.54 -4.55
N SER A 80 5.85 -0.87 -5.61
CA SER A 80 5.27 -0.96 -6.96
C SER A 80 6.37 -1.16 -7.99
N GLN A 81 6.05 -1.83 -9.10
CA GLN A 81 6.95 -1.89 -10.25
C GLN A 81 6.88 -0.61 -11.08
N THR A 82 7.84 -0.43 -11.99
CA THR A 82 7.74 0.59 -13.04
C THR A 82 6.48 0.34 -13.89
N SER A 83 5.77 1.41 -14.22
CA SER A 83 4.46 1.36 -14.88
C SER A 83 3.39 0.62 -14.06
N GLY A 84 3.58 0.50 -12.74
CA GLY A 84 2.64 -0.11 -11.81
C GLY A 84 1.66 0.86 -11.16
N HIS A 85 0.76 0.35 -10.33
CA HIS A 85 -0.30 1.14 -9.68
C HIS A 85 0.25 2.22 -8.73
N GLY A 86 1.46 2.03 -8.20
CA GLY A 86 2.14 2.99 -7.35
C GLY A 86 3.13 3.90 -8.08
N ASP A 87 3.21 3.85 -9.41
CA ASP A 87 4.10 4.70 -10.22
C ASP A 87 3.34 5.96 -10.66
N PHE A 88 3.56 7.06 -9.93
CA PHE A 88 2.85 8.33 -10.12
C PHE A 88 3.58 9.35 -11.02
N ARG A 89 4.75 9.00 -11.55
CA ARG A 89 5.49 9.84 -12.50
C ARG A 89 4.67 10.07 -13.77
N ASP A 90 4.71 11.26 -14.38
CA ASP A 90 3.99 11.59 -15.61
C ASP A 90 4.88 11.38 -16.86
N ARG A 91 4.26 11.26 -18.04
CA ARG A 91 4.94 11.20 -19.35
C ARG A 91 5.78 12.45 -19.65
N ALA A 92 5.41 13.57 -19.04
CA ALA A 92 6.10 14.84 -19.19
C ALA A 92 7.34 14.96 -18.30
N ASP A 93 7.52 14.04 -17.34
CA ASP A 93 8.68 14.07 -16.46
C ASP A 93 9.97 13.83 -17.25
N ALA A 94 10.99 14.60 -16.91
CA ALA A 94 12.25 14.55 -17.63
C ALA A 94 13.02 13.26 -17.32
N GLY A 95 13.72 12.75 -18.34
CA GLY A 95 14.78 11.78 -18.14
C GLY A 95 14.37 10.32 -18.03
N PHE A 96 13.25 9.89 -18.64
CA PHE A 96 12.81 8.48 -18.59
C PHE A 96 13.50 7.61 -19.65
N THR A 97 14.53 6.86 -19.24
CA THR A 97 15.15 5.78 -20.03
C THR A 97 15.44 4.58 -19.14
N SER A 98 15.70 3.40 -19.71
CA SER A 98 16.10 2.22 -18.93
C SER A 98 17.43 2.39 -18.17
N GLN A 99 18.18 3.47 -18.42
CA GLN A 99 19.46 3.78 -17.77
C GLN A 99 19.40 5.02 -16.87
N GLN A 100 18.31 5.79 -16.96
CA GLN A 100 18.06 6.98 -16.17
C GLN A 100 16.57 6.93 -15.82
N PRO A 101 16.19 6.57 -14.58
CA PRO A 101 14.78 6.41 -14.22
C PRO A 101 14.02 7.75 -14.08
N GLY A 102 14.62 8.86 -14.51
CA GLY A 102 14.09 10.21 -14.31
C GLY A 102 14.18 10.68 -12.86
N ASP A 103 13.50 11.78 -12.59
CA ASP A 103 13.25 12.27 -11.24
C ASP A 103 12.28 11.35 -10.49
N LEU A 104 12.48 11.19 -9.18
CA LEU A 104 11.53 10.48 -8.32
C LEU A 104 10.19 11.23 -8.28
N SER A 105 9.08 10.48 -8.29
CA SER A 105 7.75 11.03 -7.99
C SER A 105 7.71 11.64 -6.60
N ASN A 106 6.78 12.54 -6.35
CA ASN A 106 6.60 13.11 -5.02
C ASN A 106 6.22 12.02 -4.00
N PHE A 107 5.45 11.01 -4.43
CA PHE A 107 5.15 9.80 -3.63
C PHE A 107 6.42 9.09 -3.15
N GLU A 108 7.42 8.92 -4.01
CA GLU A 108 8.70 8.32 -3.63
C GLU A 108 9.55 9.24 -2.74
N ARG A 109 9.61 10.54 -3.06
CA ARG A 109 10.34 11.54 -2.26
C ARG A 109 9.83 11.62 -0.83
N MET A 110 8.53 11.48 -0.64
CA MET A 110 7.87 11.50 0.67
C MET A 110 7.83 10.13 1.36
N GLY A 111 8.28 9.05 0.70
CA GLY A 111 8.24 7.70 1.26
C GLY A 111 6.84 7.09 1.37
N ILE A 112 5.89 7.58 0.57
CA ILE A 112 4.54 7.01 0.43
C ILE A 112 4.57 5.73 -0.42
N GLY A 113 5.40 5.73 -1.46
CA GLY A 113 5.61 4.62 -2.38
C GLY A 113 7.08 4.41 -2.70
N ASN A 114 7.40 3.27 -3.28
CA ASN A 114 8.72 2.97 -3.82
C ASN A 114 8.58 2.19 -5.12
N VAL A 115 9.15 2.71 -6.20
CA VAL A 115 9.23 1.96 -7.46
C VAL A 115 10.47 1.07 -7.42
N ALA A 116 10.28 -0.24 -7.55
CA ALA A 116 11.33 -1.24 -7.44
C ALA A 116 11.08 -2.39 -8.42
N ASP A 117 12.07 -2.65 -9.28
CA ASP A 117 12.04 -3.66 -10.33
C ASP A 117 13.13 -4.72 -10.12
N GLY A 118 12.73 -5.98 -10.19
CA GLY A 118 13.59 -7.13 -9.98
C GLY A 118 13.83 -7.47 -8.51
N VAL A 119 14.21 -8.73 -8.30
CA VAL A 119 14.43 -9.31 -6.96
C VAL A 119 15.33 -8.46 -6.05
N PRO A 120 16.48 -7.92 -6.52
CA PRO A 120 17.35 -7.12 -5.65
C PRO A 120 16.68 -5.84 -5.12
N GLU A 121 15.91 -5.15 -5.95
CA GLU A 121 15.28 -3.87 -5.60
C GLU A 121 14.09 -4.08 -4.67
N VAL A 122 13.23 -5.05 -4.97
CA VAL A 122 12.07 -5.35 -4.11
C VAL A 122 12.49 -5.84 -2.73
N LEU A 123 13.59 -6.58 -2.62
CA LEU A 123 14.17 -6.97 -1.33
C LEU A 123 14.69 -5.75 -0.56
N ARG A 124 15.33 -4.79 -1.24
CA ARG A 124 15.79 -3.54 -0.63
C ARG A 124 14.62 -2.71 -0.13
N ALA A 125 13.59 -2.52 -0.94
CA ALA A 125 12.38 -1.78 -0.58
C ALA A 125 11.67 -2.43 0.63
N THR A 126 11.51 -3.75 0.59
CA THR A 126 10.92 -4.53 1.68
C THR A 126 11.69 -4.33 2.98
N ARG A 127 13.01 -4.54 2.97
CA ARG A 127 13.85 -4.41 4.16
C ARG A 127 13.90 -2.98 4.69
N LEU A 128 13.78 -1.96 3.83
CA LEU A 128 13.69 -0.57 4.27
C LEU A 128 12.40 -0.31 5.06
N ASN A 129 11.27 -0.82 4.59
CA ASN A 129 10.01 -0.74 5.34
C ASN A 129 10.11 -1.48 6.68
N LEU A 130 10.65 -2.70 6.69
CA LEU A 130 10.85 -3.47 7.92
C LEU A 130 11.76 -2.75 8.92
N ARG A 131 12.89 -2.17 8.45
CA ARG A 131 13.80 -1.35 9.27
C ARG A 131 13.07 -0.19 9.95
N ASN A 132 12.12 0.43 9.25
CA ASN A 132 11.38 1.59 9.77
C ASN A 132 10.23 1.19 10.72
N GLY A 133 10.00 -0.10 10.93
CA GLY A 133 8.98 -0.61 11.84
C GLY A 133 7.66 -0.96 11.17
N ALA A 134 7.67 -1.34 9.88
CA ALA A 134 6.46 -1.81 9.21
C ALA A 134 5.91 -3.07 9.90
N SER A 135 4.61 -3.05 10.19
CA SER A 135 3.91 -4.20 10.76
C SER A 135 3.51 -5.22 9.71
N GLN A 136 3.40 -4.82 8.43
CA GLN A 136 3.17 -5.68 7.27
C GLN A 136 3.71 -5.01 6.00
N ILE A 137 3.96 -5.76 4.94
CA ILE A 137 4.43 -5.19 3.66
C ILE A 137 3.24 -5.00 2.71
N LYS A 138 3.19 -3.85 2.04
CA LYS A 138 2.19 -3.56 1.01
C LYS A 138 2.84 -3.59 -0.38
N ILE A 139 2.26 -4.37 -1.28
CA ILE A 139 2.64 -4.39 -2.70
C ILE A 139 1.48 -4.01 -3.61
N MET A 140 1.83 -3.47 -4.77
CA MET A 140 0.95 -3.24 -5.92
C MET A 140 1.13 -4.38 -6.93
N ALA A 141 0.18 -5.31 -6.98
CA ALA A 141 0.30 -6.56 -7.75
C ALA A 141 -0.80 -6.77 -8.81
N GLY A 142 -1.50 -5.69 -9.13
CA GLY A 142 -2.43 -5.56 -10.23
C GLY A 142 -2.61 -4.09 -10.57
N GLY A 143 -3.20 -3.82 -11.72
CA GLY A 143 -3.52 -2.44 -12.09
C GLY A 143 -4.60 -1.84 -11.20
N GLY A 144 -4.74 -0.52 -11.18
CA GLY A 144 -5.75 0.14 -10.37
C GLY A 144 -6.49 1.31 -11.00
N GLY A 145 -7.50 1.79 -10.27
CA GLY A 145 -8.38 2.86 -10.75
C GLY A 145 -7.89 4.28 -10.46
N SER A 146 -6.88 4.43 -9.59
CA SER A 146 -6.35 5.73 -9.15
C SER A 146 -5.05 6.13 -9.85
N SER A 147 -4.55 5.29 -10.74
CA SER A 147 -3.28 5.41 -11.44
C SER A 147 -3.50 5.59 -12.94
N ARG A 148 -2.50 6.13 -13.64
CA ARG A 148 -2.67 6.66 -15.00
C ARG A 148 -2.29 5.67 -16.11
N PHE A 149 -1.39 4.72 -15.85
CA PHE A 149 -0.71 3.96 -16.90
C PHE A 149 -0.93 2.45 -16.86
N ASP A 150 -1.66 1.95 -15.86
CA ASP A 150 -1.91 0.55 -15.63
C ASP A 150 -3.41 0.24 -15.67
N PRO A 151 -3.89 -0.46 -16.70
CA PRO A 151 -5.27 -0.91 -16.77
C PRO A 151 -5.61 -1.85 -15.61
N ILE A 152 -6.83 -1.72 -15.08
CA ILE A 152 -7.31 -2.41 -13.86
C ILE A 152 -7.27 -3.95 -13.94
N ASP A 153 -7.29 -4.51 -15.14
CA ASP A 153 -7.26 -5.94 -15.43
C ASP A 153 -5.84 -6.51 -15.56
N THR A 154 -4.80 -5.68 -15.43
CA THR A 154 -3.40 -6.13 -15.53
C THR A 154 -2.92 -6.84 -14.26
N THR A 155 -1.94 -7.71 -14.45
CA THR A 155 -1.17 -8.34 -13.36
C THR A 155 0.19 -7.67 -13.27
N GLN A 156 0.56 -7.26 -12.06
CA GLN A 156 1.85 -6.64 -11.76
C GLN A 156 2.69 -7.57 -10.87
N TYR A 157 4.00 -7.37 -10.94
CA TYR A 157 5.09 -8.21 -10.44
C TYR A 157 5.19 -9.60 -11.05
N SER A 158 6.43 -10.03 -11.27
CA SER A 158 6.76 -11.43 -11.55
C SER A 158 6.54 -12.32 -10.32
N VAL A 159 6.56 -13.63 -10.55
CA VAL A 159 6.48 -14.62 -9.47
C VAL A 159 7.71 -14.49 -8.59
N GLU A 160 8.88 -14.33 -9.20
CA GLU A 160 10.18 -14.25 -8.54
C GLU A 160 10.25 -13.04 -7.60
N GLU A 161 9.81 -11.87 -8.07
CA GLU A 161 9.74 -10.66 -7.24
C GLU A 161 8.76 -10.82 -6.09
N THR A 162 7.56 -11.32 -6.38
CA THR A 162 6.52 -11.52 -5.35
C THR A 162 7.00 -12.47 -4.26
N CYS A 163 7.51 -13.63 -4.65
CA CYS A 163 7.97 -14.66 -3.73
C CYS A 163 9.15 -14.16 -2.88
N ALA A 164 10.08 -13.37 -3.47
CA ALA A 164 11.18 -12.77 -2.71
C ALA A 164 10.70 -11.76 -1.66
N ILE A 165 9.69 -10.94 -1.98
CA ILE A 165 9.07 -10.02 -1.01
C ILE A 165 8.41 -10.81 0.13
N VAL A 166 7.65 -11.87 -0.20
CA VAL A 166 6.98 -12.71 0.80
C VAL A 166 7.98 -13.41 1.70
N GLU A 167 9.07 -13.95 1.15
CA GLU A 167 10.15 -14.59 1.91
C GLU A 167 10.78 -13.59 2.90
N ALA A 168 11.15 -12.39 2.43
CA ALA A 168 11.72 -11.36 3.30
C ALA A 168 10.76 -10.91 4.42
N ALA A 169 9.46 -10.80 4.12
CA ALA A 169 8.45 -10.50 5.14
C ALA A 169 8.31 -11.64 6.17
N LYS A 170 8.33 -12.89 5.69
CA LYS A 170 8.24 -14.09 6.53
C LYS A 170 9.44 -14.25 7.45
N ASP A 171 10.66 -14.01 6.96
CA ASP A 171 11.90 -14.02 7.76
C ASP A 171 11.87 -12.98 8.89
N TRP A 172 11.09 -11.91 8.69
CA TRP A 172 10.85 -10.87 9.68
C TRP A 172 9.60 -11.11 10.55
N ASN A 173 9.01 -12.31 10.49
CA ASN A 173 7.79 -12.71 11.20
C ASN A 173 6.59 -11.80 10.92
N THR A 174 6.47 -11.33 9.68
CA THR A 174 5.28 -10.60 9.20
C THR A 174 4.80 -11.17 7.86
N TYR A 175 3.90 -10.46 7.19
CA TYR A 175 3.20 -10.89 5.99
C TYR A 175 3.09 -9.77 4.95
N VAL A 176 2.63 -10.17 3.76
CA VAL A 176 2.40 -9.27 2.63
C VAL A 176 0.89 -9.10 2.39
N ALA A 177 0.49 -7.86 2.17
CA ALA A 177 -0.80 -7.41 1.68
C ALA A 177 -0.67 -6.94 0.23
N ALA A 178 -1.54 -7.37 -0.67
CA ALA A 178 -1.44 -7.07 -2.10
C ALA A 178 -2.66 -6.35 -2.65
N HIS A 179 -2.44 -5.23 -3.34
CA HIS A 179 -3.47 -4.60 -4.18
C HIS A 179 -3.65 -5.43 -5.46
N THR A 180 -4.87 -5.86 -5.74
CA THR A 180 -5.19 -6.57 -7.00
C THR A 180 -6.71 -6.67 -7.23
N PHE A 181 -7.15 -6.78 -8.47
CA PHE A 181 -8.56 -7.00 -8.80
C PHE A 181 -8.88 -8.36 -9.42
N ASN A 182 -7.95 -8.98 -10.17
CA ASN A 182 -8.26 -10.10 -11.05
C ASN A 182 -7.77 -11.46 -10.53
N ASP A 183 -8.42 -12.53 -11.02
CA ASP A 183 -8.10 -13.92 -10.69
C ASP A 183 -6.63 -14.29 -10.92
N ARG A 184 -6.05 -13.84 -12.05
CA ARG A 184 -4.69 -14.21 -12.45
C ARG A 184 -3.67 -13.72 -11.43
N SER A 185 -3.77 -12.47 -11.02
CA SER A 185 -2.94 -11.89 -9.98
C SER A 185 -3.15 -12.61 -8.65
N VAL A 186 -4.39 -12.77 -8.18
CA VAL A 186 -4.65 -13.41 -6.87
C VAL A 186 -4.08 -14.82 -6.81
N ASN A 187 -4.31 -15.65 -7.83
CA ASN A 187 -3.78 -17.02 -7.84
C ASN A 187 -2.25 -17.06 -7.84
N ARG A 188 -1.60 -16.19 -8.62
CA ARG A 188 -0.14 -16.04 -8.60
C ARG A 188 0.39 -15.68 -7.22
N LEU A 189 -0.27 -14.73 -6.55
CA LEU A 189 0.15 -14.23 -5.26
C LEU A 189 -0.09 -15.24 -4.13
N LEU A 190 -1.17 -16.03 -4.22
CA LEU A 190 -1.43 -17.17 -3.34
C LEU A 190 -0.30 -18.20 -3.44
N ASP A 191 0.17 -18.51 -4.65
CA ASP A 191 1.29 -19.44 -4.85
C ASP A 191 2.57 -19.00 -4.12
N CYS A 192 2.81 -17.69 -4.03
CA CYS A 192 3.93 -17.11 -3.27
C CYS A 192 3.67 -16.96 -1.76
N GLY A 193 2.43 -17.10 -1.30
CA GLY A 193 2.08 -17.05 0.13
C GLY A 193 1.63 -15.68 0.66
N VAL A 194 1.17 -14.77 -0.20
CA VAL A 194 0.53 -13.50 0.22
C VAL A 194 -0.65 -13.79 1.17
N LYS A 195 -0.81 -12.96 2.21
CA LYS A 195 -1.77 -13.22 3.30
C LYS A 195 -3.01 -12.35 3.30
N THR A 196 -2.97 -11.19 2.65
CA THR A 196 -4.18 -10.40 2.46
C THR A 196 -4.27 -9.83 1.05
N PHE A 197 -5.48 -9.87 0.50
CA PHE A 197 -5.81 -9.27 -0.79
C PHE A 197 -6.71 -8.07 -0.57
N GLU A 198 -6.40 -6.99 -1.29
CA GLU A 198 -7.15 -5.75 -1.22
C GLU A 198 -7.94 -5.57 -2.52
N HIS A 199 -9.21 -5.20 -2.38
CA HIS A 199 -10.20 -5.01 -3.46
C HIS A 199 -10.75 -6.30 -4.07
N GLY A 200 -10.05 -6.95 -5.01
CA GLY A 200 -10.50 -8.22 -5.61
C GLY A 200 -11.84 -8.19 -6.36
N PHE A 201 -12.22 -7.07 -7.00
CA PHE A 201 -13.56 -6.94 -7.64
C PHE A 201 -13.82 -7.88 -8.82
N PHE A 202 -12.79 -8.46 -9.42
CA PHE A 202 -12.91 -9.32 -10.62
C PHE A 202 -12.42 -10.74 -10.35
N ILE A 203 -12.56 -11.22 -9.12
CA ILE A 203 -12.29 -12.63 -8.78
C ILE A 203 -13.56 -13.47 -8.92
N ASN A 204 -13.38 -14.71 -9.36
CA ASN A 204 -14.45 -15.69 -9.47
C ASN A 204 -14.56 -16.59 -8.22
N ASP A 205 -15.61 -17.41 -8.19
CA ASP A 205 -15.91 -18.32 -7.09
C ASP A 205 -14.79 -19.31 -6.77
N ASP A 206 -14.04 -19.77 -7.76
CA ASP A 206 -12.96 -20.73 -7.55
C ASP A 206 -11.76 -20.08 -6.87
N THR A 207 -11.42 -18.84 -7.26
CA THR A 207 -10.43 -18.03 -6.56
C THR A 207 -10.88 -17.70 -5.13
N MET A 208 -12.16 -17.36 -4.92
CA MET A 208 -12.70 -17.13 -3.57
C MET A 208 -12.62 -18.37 -2.67
N LYS A 209 -12.96 -19.55 -3.19
CA LYS A 209 -12.81 -20.82 -2.48
C LYS A 209 -11.35 -21.08 -2.10
N ARG A 210 -10.42 -20.74 -3.00
CA ARG A 210 -8.99 -20.90 -2.75
C ARG A 210 -8.51 -19.97 -1.62
N ILE A 211 -8.88 -18.69 -1.65
CA ILE A 211 -8.59 -17.73 -0.56
C ILE A 211 -9.08 -18.28 0.78
N SER A 212 -10.33 -18.77 0.83
CA SER A 212 -10.92 -19.33 2.04
C SER A 212 -10.16 -20.56 2.56
N LYS A 213 -9.80 -21.49 1.66
CA LYS A 213 -9.06 -22.71 2.01
C LYS A 213 -7.66 -22.42 2.56
N GLU A 214 -6.99 -21.40 2.04
CA GLU A 214 -5.65 -21.01 2.46
C GLU A 214 -5.64 -20.06 3.68
N ALA A 215 -6.82 -19.79 4.26
CA ALA A 215 -7.02 -18.90 5.42
C ALA A 215 -6.43 -17.49 5.20
N VAL A 216 -6.55 -16.99 3.97
CA VAL A 216 -6.11 -15.66 3.56
C VAL A 216 -7.25 -14.66 3.73
N MET A 217 -6.97 -13.47 4.24
CA MET A 217 -7.98 -12.43 4.43
C MET A 217 -8.21 -11.63 3.14
N TRP A 218 -9.46 -11.31 2.84
CA TRP A 218 -9.83 -10.46 1.73
C TRP A 218 -10.55 -9.20 2.22
N PHE A 219 -10.08 -8.03 1.80
CA PHE A 219 -10.66 -6.74 2.13
C PHE A 219 -11.31 -6.11 0.90
N LEU A 220 -12.63 -6.22 0.82
CA LEU A 220 -13.44 -5.55 -0.19
C LEU A 220 -13.60 -4.06 0.18
N ARG A 221 -12.85 -3.17 -0.48
CA ARG A 221 -13.01 -1.72 -0.27
C ARG A 221 -14.01 -1.15 -1.29
N CYS A 222 -15.30 -1.18 -0.96
CA CYS A 222 -16.36 -0.58 -1.80
C CYS A 222 -16.47 0.95 -1.67
N GLY A 223 -15.81 1.57 -0.69
CA GLY A 223 -15.81 3.01 -0.48
C GLY A 223 -14.41 3.62 -0.65
N VAL A 224 -14.24 4.48 -1.66
CA VAL A 224 -13.20 5.51 -1.62
C VAL A 224 -13.87 6.71 -0.97
N TYR A 225 -13.50 7.04 0.27
CA TYR A 225 -13.89 8.32 0.87
C TYR A 225 -13.15 9.43 0.11
N LEU A 226 -13.61 9.74 -1.11
CA LEU A 226 -13.34 11.01 -1.74
C LEU A 226 -14.17 12.02 -0.97
N GLN A 227 -13.58 12.58 0.08
CA GLN A 227 -14.14 13.78 0.70
C GLN A 227 -14.04 14.89 -0.34
N THR A 228 -15.20 15.30 -0.84
CA THR A 228 -15.41 16.57 -1.54
C THR A 228 -15.08 17.74 -0.64
#